data_AF-A0A812Q7L5-F1
#
_entry.id   AF-A0A812Q7L5-F1
#
_cell.length_a   1.000
_cell.length_b   1.000
_cell.length_c   1.000
_cell.angle_alpha   90.00
_cell.angle_beta   90.00
_cell.angle_gamma   90.00
#
_symmetry.space_group_name_H-M   'P 1'
#
loop_
_entity.id
_entity.type
_entity.pdbx_description
1 polymer ?
#
loop_
_entity_poly.entity_id
_entity_poly.type
_entity_poly.pdbx_seq_one_letter_code
_entity_poly.pdbx_strand_id
1 'polypeptide(L)'
;VIVKDFKNPGYQAGAIQSVKDAFGSKGAQEHWFDDYDWVMKTNPDTLLIHDKWILKTMNDNSTDAIFHDCGALALHSDFFMVRPRAVNVSAFDFFTMTKQFPTAEMHLYQAFTNIRRSMRYKWLQGAAGSLGVCRMRGPKSPVAHNHELWRYCPDYIKAWV
;
A
#
# COMPACT_ATOMS: atom_id res chain seq x y z
N VAL A 1 -10.74 -4.36 19.84
CA VAL A 1 -9.92 -3.51 18.94
C VAL A 1 -8.68 -3.09 19.71
N ILE A 2 -7.49 -3.39 19.22
CA ILE A 2 -6.24 -2.91 19.82
C ILE A 2 -5.91 -1.59 19.13
N VAL A 3 -5.77 -0.52 19.91
CA VAL A 3 -5.36 0.80 19.42
C VAL A 3 -4.00 1.11 20.02
N LYS A 4 -3.02 1.46 19.18
CA LYS A 4 -1.68 1.87 19.59
C LYS A 4 -1.43 3.27 19.04
N ASP A 5 -1.00 4.18 19.90
CA ASP A 5 -0.68 5.55 19.52
C ASP A 5 0.81 5.69 19.19
N PHE A 6 1.12 6.44 18.14
CA PHE A 6 2.48 6.69 17.68
C PHE A 6 2.68 8.16 17.38
N LYS A 7 3.86 8.69 17.74
CA LYS A 7 4.27 10.05 17.34
C LYS A 7 4.65 10.04 15.87
N ASN A 8 3.94 10.80 15.03
CA ASN A 8 4.25 10.92 13.61
C ASN A 8 5.59 11.68 13.41
N PRO A 9 6.62 11.04 12.82
CA PRO A 9 7.92 11.67 12.58
C PRO A 9 7.92 12.64 11.38
N GLY A 10 6.79 12.84 10.71
CA GLY A 10 6.62 13.69 9.53
C GLY A 10 6.02 12.91 8.36
N TYR A 11 5.59 13.59 7.30
CA TYR A 11 4.80 12.97 6.22
C TYR A 11 5.47 11.72 5.61
N GLN A 12 6.68 11.88 5.04
CA GLN A 12 7.40 10.77 4.40
C GLN A 12 7.93 9.77 5.42
N ALA A 13 8.53 10.27 6.51
CA ALA A 13 9.11 9.43 7.56
C ALA A 13 8.05 8.58 8.26
N GLY A 14 6.83 9.09 8.45
CA GLY A 14 5.73 8.39 9.09
C GLY A 14 5.17 7.29 8.19
N ALA A 15 4.99 7.57 6.90
CA ALA A 15 4.60 6.54 5.93
C ALA A 15 5.62 5.40 5.90
N ILE A 16 6.91 5.74 5.85
CA ILE A 16 8.03 4.79 5.94
C ILE A 16 7.98 3.98 7.24
N GLN A 17 7.91 4.65 8.40
CA GLN A 17 7.94 3.99 9.70
C GLN A 17 6.77 3.03 9.88
N SER A 18 5.57 3.40 9.41
CA SER A 18 4.39 2.55 9.54
C SER A 18 4.56 1.20 8.85
N VAL A 19 5.12 1.20 7.63
CA VAL A 19 5.39 -0.03 6.88
C VAL A 19 6.56 -0.79 7.48
N LYS A 20 7.62 -0.09 7.91
CA LYS A 20 8.79 -0.70 8.56
C LYS A 20 8.40 -1.42 9.86
N ASP A 21 7.60 -0.78 10.71
CA ASP A 21 7.13 -1.38 11.96
C ASP A 21 6.27 -2.62 11.67
N ALA A 22 5.39 -2.53 10.68
CA ALA A 22 4.46 -3.61 10.34
C ALA A 22 5.14 -4.82 9.72
N PHE A 23 6.02 -4.62 8.75
CA PHE A 23 6.57 -5.69 7.92
C PHE A 23 8.04 -6.00 8.19
N GLY A 24 8.73 -5.19 8.99
CA GLY A 24 10.11 -5.42 9.44
C GLY A 24 10.18 -6.28 10.70
N SER A 25 11.37 -6.30 11.31
CA SER A 25 11.68 -7.17 12.46
C SER A 25 10.70 -7.01 13.62
N LYS A 26 10.17 -5.80 13.85
CA LYS A 26 9.22 -5.54 14.94
C LYS A 26 7.90 -6.30 14.74
N GLY A 27 7.22 -6.11 13.62
CA GLY A 27 5.95 -6.79 13.34
C GLY A 27 6.10 -8.31 13.24
N ALA A 28 7.26 -8.79 12.76
CA ALA A 28 7.59 -10.20 12.75
C ALA A 28 7.77 -10.79 14.17
N GLN A 29 8.46 -10.08 15.08
CA GLN A 29 8.65 -10.51 16.47
C GLN A 29 7.34 -10.45 17.29
N GLU A 30 6.47 -9.50 16.98
CA GLU A 30 5.17 -9.36 17.62
C GLU A 30 4.07 -10.21 16.95
N HIS A 31 4.40 -11.01 15.93
CA HIS A 31 3.48 -11.91 15.23
C HIS A 31 2.22 -11.20 14.70
N TRP A 32 2.35 -9.95 14.21
CA TRP A 32 1.18 -9.14 13.83
C TRP A 32 0.34 -9.74 12.70
N PHE A 33 0.93 -10.61 11.87
CA PHE A 33 0.31 -11.09 10.64
C PHE A 33 0.33 -12.62 10.46
N ASP A 34 0.71 -13.39 11.48
CA ASP A 34 0.96 -14.84 11.37
C ASP A 34 -0.25 -15.63 10.86
N ASP A 35 -1.46 -15.24 11.28
CA ASP A 35 -2.70 -15.92 10.91
C ASP A 35 -3.44 -15.25 9.74
N TYR A 36 -2.81 -14.28 9.07
CA TYR A 36 -3.43 -13.53 7.97
C TYR A 36 -2.91 -13.99 6.60
N ASP A 37 -3.82 -14.43 5.73
CA ASP A 37 -3.48 -14.74 4.34
C ASP A 37 -3.05 -13.49 3.55
N TRP A 38 -3.64 -12.35 3.89
CA TRP A 38 -3.46 -11.07 3.23
C TRP A 38 -3.51 -9.93 4.24
N VAL A 39 -2.65 -8.94 4.04
CA VAL A 39 -2.67 -7.67 4.77
C VAL A 39 -2.87 -6.55 3.78
N MET A 40 -3.78 -5.63 4.10
CA MET A 40 -4.03 -4.42 3.35
C MET A 40 -3.48 -3.23 4.14
N LYS A 41 -2.60 -2.45 3.52
CA LYS A 41 -2.23 -1.13 4.00
C LYS A 41 -3.11 -0.12 3.29
N THR A 42 -3.73 0.79 4.05
CA THR A 42 -4.53 1.90 3.53
C THR A 42 -4.29 3.15 4.37
N ASN A 43 -4.25 4.33 3.76
CA ASN A 43 -4.39 5.59 4.50
C ASN A 43 -5.87 5.88 4.80
N PRO A 44 -6.17 6.77 5.78
CA PRO A 44 -7.55 7.17 6.10
C PRO A 44 -8.32 7.84 4.95
N ASP A 45 -7.63 8.42 3.98
CA ASP A 45 -8.20 9.10 2.80
C ASP A 45 -8.18 8.24 1.52
N THR A 46 -7.91 6.94 1.68
CA THR A 46 -8.06 5.95 0.62
C THR A 46 -9.38 5.19 0.79
N LEU A 47 -10.09 4.99 -0.32
CA LEU A 47 -11.39 4.34 -0.34
C LEU A 47 -11.38 3.12 -1.23
N LEU A 48 -11.92 2.01 -0.71
CA LEU A 48 -12.23 0.82 -1.47
C LEU A 48 -13.64 0.97 -2.05
N ILE A 49 -13.75 1.17 -3.36
CA ILE A 49 -15.02 1.41 -4.06
C ILE A 49 -15.66 0.09 -4.49
N HIS A 50 -14.86 -0.83 -5.05
CA HIS A 50 -15.32 -2.12 -5.54
C HIS A 50 -14.30 -3.20 -5.20
N ASP A 51 -14.76 -4.33 -4.66
CA ASP A 51 -13.89 -5.40 -4.17
C ASP A 51 -13.80 -6.60 -5.11
N LYS A 52 -14.74 -6.79 -6.03
CA LYS A 52 -14.84 -8.00 -6.87
C LYS A 52 -13.53 -8.37 -7.58
N TRP A 53 -12.83 -7.38 -8.16
CA TRP A 53 -11.53 -7.62 -8.80
C TRP A 53 -10.42 -7.94 -7.78
N ILE A 54 -10.42 -7.24 -6.65
CA ILE A 54 -9.46 -7.45 -5.56
C ILE A 54 -9.61 -8.86 -5.00
N LEU A 55 -10.83 -9.27 -4.63
CA LEU A 55 -11.13 -10.60 -4.09
C LEU A 55 -10.77 -11.70 -5.11
N LYS A 56 -11.10 -11.51 -6.39
CA LYS A 56 -10.69 -12.43 -7.45
C LYS A 56 -9.16 -12.57 -7.52
N THR A 57 -8.44 -11.45 -7.42
CA THR A 57 -6.97 -11.42 -7.44
C THR A 57 -6.37 -12.07 -6.19
N MET A 58 -6.97 -11.85 -5.02
CA MET A 58 -6.53 -12.44 -3.76
C MET A 58 -6.69 -13.97 -3.74
N ASN A 59 -7.68 -14.50 -4.47
CA ASN A 59 -7.91 -15.95 -4.64
C ASN A 59 -7.00 -16.59 -5.69
N ASP A 60 -6.20 -15.82 -6.44
CA ASP A 60 -5.23 -16.35 -7.39
C ASP A 60 -3.94 -16.75 -6.66
N ASN A 61 -3.66 -18.06 -6.59
CA ASN A 61 -2.47 -18.61 -5.94
C ASN A 61 -1.14 -18.21 -6.61
N SER A 62 -1.17 -17.61 -7.81
CA SER A 62 0.00 -17.02 -8.47
C SER A 62 0.28 -15.58 -8.05
N THR A 63 -0.58 -14.99 -7.22
CA THR A 63 -0.47 -13.60 -6.76
C THR A 63 -0.18 -13.50 -5.26
N ASP A 64 0.89 -12.78 -4.93
CA ASP A 64 1.29 -12.46 -3.56
C ASP A 64 1.13 -10.99 -3.21
N ALA A 65 0.94 -10.10 -4.20
CA ALA A 65 0.70 -8.68 -3.93
C ALA A 65 -0.19 -7.99 -4.97
N ILE A 66 -0.86 -6.92 -4.53
CA ILE A 66 -1.56 -5.94 -5.36
C ILE A 66 -0.91 -4.58 -5.10
N PHE A 67 -0.34 -3.99 -6.15
CA PHE A 67 0.34 -2.69 -6.09
C PHE A 67 -0.28 -1.67 -7.02
N HIS A 68 -0.09 -0.39 -6.74
CA HIS A 68 -0.31 0.67 -7.72
C HIS A 68 1.05 1.21 -8.19
N ASP A 69 1.22 1.28 -9.51
CA ASP A 69 2.43 1.76 -10.16
C ASP A 69 2.43 3.29 -10.21
N CYS A 70 3.42 3.92 -9.58
CA CYS A 70 3.63 5.35 -9.66
C CYS A 70 4.56 5.77 -10.81
N GLY A 71 5.07 4.81 -11.59
CA GLY A 71 6.18 5.01 -12.53
C GLY A 71 7.53 5.16 -11.81
N ALA A 72 8.60 5.35 -12.60
CA ALA A 72 9.94 5.76 -12.13
C ALA A 72 10.47 5.06 -10.86
N LEU A 73 10.26 3.74 -10.74
CA LEU A 73 10.70 2.94 -9.60
C LEU A 73 9.99 3.30 -8.26
N ALA A 74 8.70 3.61 -8.31
CA ALA A 74 7.92 3.98 -7.14
C ALA A 74 6.61 3.15 -7.05
N LEU A 75 6.27 2.72 -5.84
CA LEU A 75 4.99 2.07 -5.52
C LEU A 75 4.14 3.00 -4.66
N HIS A 76 2.83 3.05 -4.87
CA HIS A 76 1.97 3.92 -4.08
C HIS A 76 2.03 3.55 -2.60
N SER A 77 2.47 4.48 -1.77
CA SER A 77 2.67 4.23 -0.35
C SER A 77 1.33 4.17 0.39
N ASP A 78 0.30 4.86 -0.10
CA ASP A 78 -0.99 4.93 0.59
C ASP A 78 -1.85 3.66 0.51
N PHE A 79 -1.65 2.82 -0.50
CA PHE A 79 -2.37 1.56 -0.67
C PHE A 79 -1.51 0.45 -1.25
N PHE A 80 -1.55 -0.71 -0.61
CA PHE A 80 -1.13 -1.97 -1.20
C PHE A 80 -1.77 -3.14 -0.44
N MET A 81 -1.81 -4.31 -1.07
CA MET A 81 -2.19 -5.56 -0.41
C MET A 81 -1.10 -6.58 -0.65
N VAL A 82 -0.75 -7.37 0.36
CA VAL A 82 0.33 -8.35 0.26
C VAL A 82 0.06 -9.57 1.12
N ARG A 83 0.52 -10.74 0.69
CA ARG A 83 0.60 -11.95 1.51
C ARG A 83 1.80 -11.83 2.45
N PRO A 84 1.61 -11.82 3.78
CA PRO A 84 2.71 -11.65 4.74
C PRO A 84 3.86 -12.65 4.51
N ARG A 85 3.54 -13.91 4.22
CA ARG A 85 4.54 -14.97 3.93
C ARG A 85 5.48 -14.69 2.76
N ALA A 86 5.10 -13.80 1.85
CA ALA A 86 5.91 -13.44 0.68
C ALA A 86 6.80 -12.22 0.95
N VAL A 87 6.68 -11.57 2.11
CA VAL A 87 7.43 -10.38 2.47
C VAL A 87 8.81 -10.76 3.01
N ASN A 88 9.87 -10.15 2.48
CA ASN A 88 11.20 -10.29 3.06
C ASN A 88 11.37 -9.30 4.22
N VAL A 89 11.20 -9.78 5.45
CA VAL A 89 11.30 -8.97 6.69
C VAL A 89 12.57 -8.13 6.73
N SER A 90 13.72 -8.73 6.38
CA SER A 90 15.02 -8.04 6.43
C SER A 90 15.11 -6.84 5.47
N ALA A 91 14.29 -6.81 4.40
CA ALA A 91 14.27 -5.70 3.45
C ALA A 91 13.71 -4.40 4.06
N PHE A 92 12.96 -4.49 5.16
CA PHE A 92 12.39 -3.35 5.86
C PHE A 92 13.28 -2.82 7.00
N ASP A 93 14.24 -3.61 7.48
CA ASP A 93 15.09 -3.17 8.59
C ASP A 93 16.14 -2.13 8.16
N PHE A 94 16.65 -2.26 6.94
CA PHE A 94 17.62 -1.32 6.33
C PHE A 94 16.97 -0.05 5.75
N PHE A 95 15.67 0.10 5.95
CA PHE A 95 14.86 1.17 5.40
C PHE A 95 15.13 2.46 6.17
N THR A 96 16.01 3.29 5.62
CA THR A 96 16.40 4.60 6.17
C THR A 96 16.35 5.62 5.04
N MET A 97 15.74 6.78 5.28
CA MET A 97 15.69 7.85 4.27
C MET A 97 17.10 8.24 3.83
N THR A 98 17.38 8.06 2.53
CA THR A 98 18.64 8.48 1.92
C THR A 98 18.36 9.55 0.86
N LYS A 99 19.40 10.29 0.46
CA LYS A 99 19.29 11.21 -0.69
C LYS A 99 18.91 10.49 -1.99
N GLN A 100 19.23 9.20 -2.11
CA GLN A 100 18.92 8.38 -3.28
C GLN A 100 17.45 7.99 -3.37
N PHE A 101 16.79 7.84 -2.21
CA PHE A 101 15.38 7.48 -2.12
C PHE A 101 14.68 8.50 -1.24
N PRO A 102 14.29 9.67 -1.77
CA PRO A 102 13.74 10.75 -0.95
C PRO A 102 12.28 10.52 -0.50
N THR A 103 11.57 9.56 -1.07
CA THR A 103 10.13 9.36 -0.82
C THR A 103 9.80 7.96 -0.31
N ALA A 104 8.67 7.83 0.38
CA ALA A 104 8.13 6.57 0.87
C ALA A 104 7.83 5.60 -0.28
N GLU A 105 7.37 6.10 -1.42
CA GLU A 105 7.04 5.29 -2.60
C GLU A 105 8.27 4.57 -3.17
N MET A 106 9.41 5.27 -3.24
CA MET A 106 10.65 4.69 -3.73
C MET A 106 11.24 3.68 -2.76
N HIS A 107 11.13 3.92 -1.45
CA HIS A 107 11.56 2.93 -0.49
C HIS A 107 10.66 1.69 -0.52
N LEU A 108 9.34 1.87 -0.60
CA LEU A 108 8.39 0.77 -0.70
C LEU A 108 8.69 -0.11 -1.92
N TYR A 109 9.02 0.52 -3.05
CA TYR A 109 9.48 -0.16 -4.26
C TYR A 109 10.72 -1.04 -4.02
N GLN A 110 11.69 -0.54 -3.23
CA GLN A 110 12.88 -1.31 -2.86
C GLN A 110 12.56 -2.47 -1.92
N ALA A 111 11.77 -2.25 -0.87
CA ALA A 111 11.49 -3.30 0.10
C ALA A 111 10.68 -4.46 -0.49
N PHE A 112 9.80 -4.20 -1.47
CA PHE A 112 9.09 -5.25 -2.21
C PHE A 112 9.85 -5.78 -3.44
N THR A 113 11.17 -5.59 -3.52
CA THR A 113 11.98 -6.09 -4.64
C THR A 113 11.88 -7.60 -4.82
N ASN A 114 11.77 -8.37 -3.73
CA ASN A 114 11.65 -9.83 -3.82
C ASN A 114 10.34 -10.26 -4.52
N ILE A 115 9.19 -9.70 -4.12
CA ILE A 115 7.89 -9.96 -4.75
C ILE A 115 7.91 -9.47 -6.19
N ARG A 116 8.43 -8.26 -6.43
CA ARG A 116 8.54 -7.69 -7.78
C ARG A 116 9.38 -8.55 -8.73
N ARG A 117 10.54 -9.06 -8.28
CA ARG A 117 11.39 -9.95 -9.08
C ARG A 117 10.74 -11.29 -9.37
N SER A 118 9.93 -11.80 -8.43
CA SER A 118 9.17 -13.04 -8.64
C SER A 118 8.03 -12.89 -9.65
N MET A 119 7.65 -11.65 -9.99
CA MET A 119 6.48 -11.33 -10.82
C MET A 119 5.13 -11.84 -10.26
N ARG A 120 5.10 -12.23 -8.97
CA ARG A 120 3.89 -12.68 -8.26
C ARG A 120 3.10 -11.51 -7.69
N TYR A 121 2.84 -10.51 -8.52
CA TYR A 121 2.03 -9.36 -8.15
C TYR A 121 1.11 -8.94 -9.31
N LYS A 122 0.06 -8.20 -9.00
CA LYS A 122 -0.80 -7.55 -10.00
C LYS A 122 -0.82 -6.04 -9.78
N TRP A 123 -0.85 -5.32 -10.89
CA TRP A 123 -1.14 -3.89 -10.86
C TRP A 123 -2.62 -3.65 -10.61
N LEU A 124 -2.92 -2.67 -9.77
CA LEU A 124 -4.26 -2.19 -9.50
C LEU A 124 -4.91 -1.74 -10.81
N GLN A 125 -6.00 -2.41 -11.21
CA GLN A 125 -6.66 -2.12 -12.48
C GLN A 125 -7.34 -0.75 -12.48
N GLY A 126 -7.37 -0.11 -13.65
CA GLY A 126 -8.17 1.10 -13.89
C GLY A 126 -7.70 2.35 -13.17
N ALA A 127 -6.62 2.28 -12.37
CA ALA A 127 -5.99 3.42 -11.74
C ALA A 127 -5.00 4.06 -12.75
N ALA A 128 -5.37 5.19 -13.33
CA ALA A 128 -4.47 5.97 -14.16
C ALA A 128 -3.51 6.76 -13.27
N GLY A 129 -2.21 6.51 -13.40
CA GLY A 129 -1.20 7.41 -12.86
C GLY A 129 -1.28 8.75 -13.59
N SER A 130 -1.50 9.85 -12.87
CA SER A 130 -1.34 11.19 -13.46
C SER A 130 0.15 11.48 -13.61
N LEU A 131 0.57 11.97 -14.80
CA LEU A 131 1.93 12.43 -15.06
C LEU A 131 2.37 13.40 -13.94
N GLY A 132 3.32 12.97 -13.11
CA GLY A 132 3.92 13.77 -12.04
C GLY A 132 3.27 13.69 -10.66
N VAL A 133 2.11 13.03 -10.50
CA VAL A 133 1.51 12.82 -9.16
C VAL A 133 0.99 11.39 -9.06
N CYS A 134 1.52 10.60 -8.12
CA CYS A 134 1.02 9.26 -7.88
C CYS A 134 -0.33 9.33 -7.17
N ARG A 135 -1.42 9.11 -7.93
CA ARG A 135 -2.80 9.15 -7.42
C ARG A 135 -3.55 7.96 -7.98
N MET A 136 -4.30 7.27 -7.12
CA MET A 136 -5.24 6.24 -7.56
C MET A 136 -6.55 6.91 -7.99
N ARG A 137 -6.63 7.21 -9.28
CA ARG A 137 -7.79 7.82 -9.93
C ARG A 137 -8.22 6.99 -11.13
N GLY A 138 -9.52 6.94 -11.39
CA GLY A 138 -10.05 6.39 -12.64
C GLY A 138 -11.41 5.74 -12.44
N PRO A 139 -12.32 5.84 -13.41
CA PRO A 139 -13.70 5.36 -13.27
C PRO A 139 -13.80 3.83 -13.15
N LYS A 140 -12.73 3.10 -13.49
CA LYS A 140 -12.65 1.64 -13.39
C LYS A 140 -11.76 1.19 -12.23
N SER A 141 -11.22 2.11 -11.43
CA SER A 141 -10.35 1.73 -10.33
C SER A 141 -11.17 1.21 -9.15
N PRO A 142 -10.80 0.05 -8.57
CA PRO A 142 -11.48 -0.45 -7.38
C PRO A 142 -11.11 0.35 -6.12
N VAL A 143 -10.08 1.20 -6.19
CA VAL A 143 -9.58 2.01 -5.07
C VAL A 143 -9.43 3.45 -5.55
N ALA A 144 -9.89 4.39 -4.73
CA ALA A 144 -9.66 5.81 -4.96
C ALA A 144 -8.82 6.41 -3.85
N HIS A 145 -7.92 7.32 -4.23
CA HIS A 145 -7.18 8.15 -3.30
C HIS A 145 -7.14 9.59 -3.80
N ASN A 146 -7.81 10.48 -3.06
CA ASN A 146 -7.87 11.89 -3.37
C ASN A 146 -8.02 12.71 -2.08
N HIS A 147 -7.01 13.50 -1.74
CA HIS A 147 -6.96 14.34 -0.54
C HIS A 147 -8.09 15.38 -0.46
N GLU A 148 -8.79 15.65 -1.56
CA GLU A 148 -9.89 16.61 -1.62
C GLU A 148 -11.26 15.97 -1.67
N LEU A 149 -11.35 14.63 -1.69
CA LEU A 149 -12.64 13.95 -1.89
C LEU A 149 -13.65 14.31 -0.79
N TRP A 150 -13.18 14.50 0.44
CA TRP A 150 -13.99 14.94 1.58
C TRP A 150 -14.65 16.32 1.34
N ARG A 151 -14.08 17.18 0.48
CA ARG A 151 -14.64 18.50 0.15
C ARG A 151 -15.82 18.40 -0.82
N TYR A 152 -15.80 17.42 -1.72
CA TYR A 152 -16.77 17.30 -2.80
C TYR A 152 -17.87 16.29 -2.50
N CYS A 153 -17.61 15.32 -1.62
CA CYS A 153 -18.54 14.26 -1.26
C CYS A 153 -18.56 14.04 0.25
N PRO A 154 -19.09 14.99 1.05
CA PRO A 154 -19.19 14.82 2.51
C PRO A 154 -20.03 13.61 2.90
N ASP A 155 -20.99 13.23 2.04
CA ASP A 155 -21.83 12.03 2.14
C ASP A 155 -21.46 10.98 1.06
N TYR A 156 -20.17 10.79 0.78
CA TYR A 156 -19.68 9.87 -0.27
C TYR A 156 -20.32 8.46 -0.22
N ILE A 157 -20.67 7.96 0.96
CA ILE A 157 -21.37 6.67 1.15
C ILE A 157 -22.75 6.65 0.47
N LYS A 158 -23.45 7.80 0.36
CA LYS A 158 -24.79 7.90 -0.26
C LYS A 158 -24.76 8.24 -1.74
N ALA A 159 -23.63 8.70 -2.29
CA ALA A 159 -23.55 9.18 -3.68
C ALA A 159 -23.49 8.05 -4.73
N TRP A 160 -23.49 6.79 -4.30
CA TRP A 160 -23.28 5.61 -5.16
C TRP A 160 -24.38 4.56 -5.03
N VAL A 161 -25.52 4.90 -4.43
CA VAL A 161 -26.74 4.08 -4.41
C VAL A 161 -27.61 4.42 -5.62
#